data_AF-A0A438J9M3-F1
#
_entry.id   AF-A0A438J9M3-F1
#
_cell.length_a   1.000
_cell.length_b   1.000
_cell.length_c   1.000
_cell.angle_alpha   90.00
_cell.angle_beta   90.00
_cell.angle_gamma   90.00
#
_symmetry.space_group_name_H-M   'P 1'
#
loop_
_entity.id
_entity.type
_entity.pdbx_description
1 polymer ?
#
loop_
_entity_poly.entity_id
_entity_poly.type
_entity_poly.pdbx_seq_one_letter_code
_entity_poly.pdbx_strand_id
1 'polypeptide(L)'
;MTRHSDCLIALPSGNGTLKELLEVITWAQLGIHDKPVGLLNVDGYYNYLLTFIDKAVDDGFIKPSQRHIIVSAPNAKKLVQKLEEYVLVHDRVIAKARQEVEQQ
;
A
#
# COMPACT_ATOMS: atom_id res chain seq x y z
N MET A 1 8.78 -9.92 -7.45
CA MET A 1 8.11 -8.72 -7.97
C MET A 1 8.64 -7.46 -7.32
N THR A 2 8.51 -7.30 -6.01
CA THR A 2 8.88 -6.08 -5.27
C THR A 2 10.35 -5.65 -5.38
N ARG A 3 11.32 -6.54 -5.63
CA ARG A 3 12.76 -6.17 -5.69
C ARG A 3 13.14 -5.26 -6.87
N HIS A 4 12.44 -5.31 -8.00
CA HIS A 4 12.81 -4.63 -9.24
C HIS A 4 11.79 -3.58 -9.70
N SER A 5 10.99 -3.03 -8.78
CA SER A 5 9.95 -2.06 -9.09
C SER A 5 9.94 -0.96 -8.05
N ASP A 6 9.62 0.28 -8.40
CA ASP A 6 9.55 1.39 -7.42
C ASP A 6 8.16 1.51 -6.78
N CYS A 7 7.13 1.00 -7.45
CA CYS A 7 5.77 0.88 -6.96
C CYS A 7 5.12 -0.38 -7.53
N LEU A 8 3.95 -0.74 -6.99
CA LEU A 8 3.10 -1.81 -7.52
C LEU A 8 1.73 -1.22 -7.85
N ILE A 9 1.15 -1.59 -8.99
CA ILE A 9 -0.17 -1.11 -9.40
C ILE A 9 -1.09 -2.32 -9.62
N ALA A 10 -2.26 -2.31 -8.97
CA ALA A 10 -3.33 -3.25 -9.23
C ALA A 10 -4.39 -2.64 -10.15
N LEU A 11 -4.73 -3.39 -11.20
CA LEU A 11 -5.82 -3.09 -12.12
C LEU A 11 -7.07 -3.90 -11.73
N PRO A 12 -8.29 -3.42 -12.05
CA PRO A 12 -9.53 -4.17 -11.83
C PRO A 12 -9.43 -5.58 -12.42
N SER A 13 -9.59 -6.59 -11.57
CA SER A 13 -9.33 -8.00 -11.89
C SER A 13 -9.94 -8.92 -10.83
N GLY A 14 -9.86 -10.24 -11.00
CA GLY A 14 -10.41 -11.21 -10.07
C GLY A 14 -9.56 -11.46 -8.81
N ASN A 15 -9.92 -12.54 -8.12
CA ASN A 15 -9.35 -12.89 -6.80
C ASN A 15 -7.83 -13.10 -6.78
N GLY A 16 -7.22 -13.54 -7.89
CA GLY A 16 -5.76 -13.70 -7.98
C GLY A 16 -5.02 -12.39 -7.73
N THR A 17 -5.43 -11.33 -8.41
CA THR A 17 -4.87 -9.98 -8.23
C THR A 17 -5.15 -9.44 -6.83
N LEU A 18 -6.34 -9.71 -6.27
CA LEU A 18 -6.66 -9.29 -4.90
C LEU A 18 -5.77 -9.97 -3.86
N LYS A 19 -5.48 -11.27 -4.02
CA LYS A 19 -4.58 -12.01 -3.14
C LYS A 19 -3.16 -11.45 -3.19
N GLU A 20 -2.64 -11.16 -4.38
CA GLU A 20 -1.31 -10.57 -4.56
C GLU A 20 -1.24 -9.15 -3.99
N LEU A 21 -2.28 -8.36 -4.21
CA LEU A 21 -2.42 -7.00 -3.67
C LEU A 21 -2.32 -7.00 -2.14
N LEU A 22 -3.11 -7.84 -1.47
CA LEU A 22 -3.13 -7.92 0.00
C LEU A 22 -1.80 -8.41 0.58
N GLU A 23 -1.12 -9.35 -0.11
CA GLU A 23 0.20 -9.82 0.29
C GLU A 23 1.23 -8.68 0.28
N VAL A 24 1.27 -7.89 -0.80
CA VAL A 24 2.21 -6.77 -0.93
C VAL A 24 1.90 -5.65 0.06
N ILE A 25 0.61 -5.33 0.29
CA ILE A 25 0.21 -4.38 1.35
C ILE A 25 0.70 -4.87 2.72
N THR A 26 0.54 -6.16 3.01
CA THR A 26 0.98 -6.75 4.28
C THR A 26 2.51 -6.66 4.44
N TRP A 27 3.28 -6.91 3.38
CA TRP A 27 4.74 -6.75 3.42
C TRP A 27 5.17 -5.30 3.67
N ALA A 28 4.47 -4.33 3.08
CA ALA A 28 4.71 -2.92 3.38
C ALA A 28 4.38 -2.60 4.85
N GLN A 29 3.28 -3.14 5.38
CA GLN A 29 2.89 -2.96 6.78
C GLN A 29 3.90 -3.56 7.77
N LEU A 30 4.51 -4.70 7.40
CA LEU A 30 5.58 -5.36 8.16
C LEU A 30 6.95 -4.68 7.98
N GLY A 31 7.06 -3.65 7.14
CA GLY A 31 8.31 -2.94 6.88
C GLY A 31 9.31 -3.73 6.03
N ILE A 32 8.87 -4.74 5.30
CA ILE A 32 9.71 -5.51 4.36
C ILE A 32 10.07 -4.67 3.13
N HIS A 33 9.21 -3.72 2.76
CA HIS A 33 9.50 -2.70 1.75
C HIS A 33 8.72 -1.41 2.02
N ASP A 34 9.16 -0.34 1.38
CA ASP A 34 8.63 1.02 1.60
C ASP A 34 7.85 1.57 0.39
N LYS A 35 7.59 0.70 -0.58
CA LYS A 35 7.04 1.04 -1.90
C LYS A 35 5.53 1.25 -1.82
N PRO A 36 4.98 2.31 -2.45
CA PRO A 36 3.55 2.53 -2.49
C PRO A 36 2.85 1.47 -3.36
N VAL A 37 1.59 1.20 -3.01
CA VAL A 37 0.69 0.30 -3.73
C VAL A 37 -0.43 1.12 -4.35
N GLY A 38 -0.40 1.25 -5.67
CA GLY A 38 -1.37 1.95 -6.49
C GLY A 38 -2.59 1.09 -6.83
N LEU A 39 -3.79 1.66 -6.68
CA LEU A 39 -5.04 1.08 -7.16
C LEU A 39 -5.61 1.94 -8.28
N LEU A 40 -5.71 1.38 -9.48
CA LEU A 40 -6.41 2.03 -10.59
C LEU A 40 -7.92 1.81 -10.42
N ASN A 41 -8.58 2.76 -9.77
CA ASN A 41 -9.98 2.67 -9.37
C ASN A 41 -10.95 3.11 -10.48
N VAL A 42 -10.93 2.40 -11.60
CA VAL A 42 -11.85 2.64 -12.74
C VAL A 42 -13.28 2.37 -12.30
N ASP A 43 -14.19 3.30 -12.57
CA ASP A 43 -15.62 3.23 -12.26
C ASP A 43 -15.95 2.85 -10.80
N GLY A 44 -15.04 3.13 -9.87
CA GLY A 44 -15.22 2.82 -8.46
C GLY A 44 -15.06 1.34 -8.09
N TYR A 45 -14.41 0.53 -8.93
CA TYR A 45 -14.18 -0.90 -8.70
C TYR A 45 -13.65 -1.24 -7.30
N TYR A 46 -12.70 -0.45 -6.79
CA TYR A 46 -12.07 -0.65 -5.49
C TYR A 46 -12.75 0.10 -4.33
N ASN A 47 -13.90 0.77 -4.53
CA ASN A 47 -14.54 1.58 -3.49
C ASN A 47 -14.82 0.77 -2.22
N TYR A 48 -15.43 -0.41 -2.35
CA TYR A 48 -15.74 -1.25 -1.19
C TYR A 48 -14.50 -1.76 -0.46
N LEU A 49 -13.43 -2.09 -1.20
CA LEU A 49 -12.15 -2.48 -0.60
C LEU A 49 -11.54 -1.31 0.18
N LEU A 50 -11.54 -0.11 -0.40
CA LEU A 50 -11.04 1.09 0.26
C LEU A 50 -11.86 1.41 1.51
N THR A 51 -13.19 1.37 1.45
CA THR A 51 -14.08 1.55 2.61
C THR A 51 -13.82 0.50 3.69
N PHE A 52 -13.60 -0.77 3.32
CA PHE A 52 -13.27 -1.82 4.28
C PHE A 52 -11.95 -1.52 5.01
N ILE A 53 -10.92 -1.09 4.27
CA ILE A 53 -9.63 -0.75 4.86
C ILE A 53 -9.73 0.49 5.75
N ASP A 54 -10.48 1.52 5.32
CA ASP A 54 -10.75 2.71 6.12
C ASP A 54 -11.43 2.32 7.44
N LYS A 55 -12.42 1.42 7.39
CA LYS A 55 -13.09 0.91 8.60
C LYS A 55 -12.14 0.13 9.51
N ALA A 56 -11.25 -0.69 8.95
CA ALA A 56 -10.23 -1.39 9.73
C ALA A 56 -9.22 -0.43 10.40
N VAL A 57 -8.97 0.74 9.81
CA VAL A 57 -8.20 1.81 10.45
C VAL A 57 -8.98 2.43 11.60
N ASP A 58 -10.25 2.76 11.39
CA ASP A 58 -11.12 3.35 12.41
C ASP A 58 -11.30 2.43 13.62
N ASP A 59 -11.40 1.12 13.39
CA ASP A 59 -11.53 0.10 14.44
C ASP A 59 -10.18 -0.25 15.11
N GLY A 60 -9.07 0.34 14.65
CA GLY A 60 -7.75 0.18 15.25
C GLY A 60 -7.01 -1.10 14.86
N PHE A 61 -7.49 -1.85 13.87
CA PHE A 61 -6.79 -3.02 13.33
C PHE A 61 -5.62 -2.65 12.41
N ILE A 62 -5.71 -1.50 11.74
CA ILE A 62 -4.65 -0.96 10.87
C ILE A 62 -4.22 0.41 11.42
N LYS A 63 -2.91 0.66 11.49
CA LYS A 63 -2.43 1.97 11.93
C LYS A 63 -2.78 3.05 10.87
N PRO A 64 -3.18 4.27 11.27
CA PRO A 64 -3.41 5.35 10.33
C PRO A 64 -2.22 5.63 9.39
N SER A 65 -0.98 5.51 9.90
CA SER A 65 0.25 5.63 9.11
C SER A 65 0.33 4.61 7.96
N GLN A 66 -0.11 3.37 8.21
CA GLN A 66 -0.11 2.28 7.23
C GLN A 66 -1.20 2.43 6.16
N ARG A 67 -2.26 3.24 6.42
CA ARG A 67 -3.28 3.52 5.41
C ARG A 67 -2.72 4.24 4.18
N HIS A 68 -1.66 5.03 4.38
CA HIS A 68 -1.00 5.79 3.32
C HIS A 68 -0.27 4.92 2.31
N ILE A 69 0.06 3.66 2.64
CA ILE A 69 0.67 2.70 1.71
C ILE A 69 -0.16 2.57 0.42
N ILE A 70 -1.48 2.68 0.53
CA ILE A 70 -2.42 2.50 -0.57
C ILE A 70 -2.77 3.85 -1.19
N VAL A 71 -2.37 4.02 -2.46
CA VAL A 71 -2.67 5.19 -3.28
C VAL A 71 -3.72 4.82 -4.31
N SER A 72 -4.81 5.57 -4.42
CA SER A 72 -5.85 5.30 -5.43
C SER A 72 -6.17 6.51 -6.29
N ALA A 73 -6.50 6.25 -7.56
CA ALA A 73 -6.97 7.25 -8.51
C ALA A 73 -7.84 6.63 -9.60
N PRO A 74 -8.76 7.39 -10.21
CA PRO A 74 -9.71 6.86 -11.19
C PRO A 74 -9.12 6.66 -12.60
N ASN A 75 -7.91 7.16 -12.87
CA ASN A 75 -7.24 6.99 -14.16
C ASN A 75 -5.71 6.94 -14.00
N ALA A 76 -5.04 6.39 -15.01
CA ALA A 76 -3.62 6.10 -14.97
C ALA A 76 -2.78 7.37 -14.75
N LYS A 77 -3.11 8.47 -15.45
CA LYS A 77 -2.38 9.74 -15.33
C LYS A 77 -2.37 10.25 -13.89
N LYS A 78 -3.55 10.33 -13.27
CA LYS A 78 -3.67 10.76 -11.87
C LYS A 78 -3.00 9.80 -10.90
N LEU A 79 -3.03 8.49 -11.19
CA LEU A 79 -2.40 7.49 -10.34
C LEU A 79 -0.88 7.67 -10.33
N VAL A 80 -0.27 7.77 -11.52
CA VAL A 80 1.19 7.97 -11.66
C VAL A 80 1.63 9.24 -10.96
N GLN A 81 0.93 10.36 -11.17
CA GLN A 81 1.24 11.62 -10.48
C GLN A 81 1.25 11.47 -8.95
N LYS A 82 0.23 10.81 -8.37
CA LYS A 82 0.18 10.56 -6.93
C LYS A 82 1.28 9.62 -6.43
N LEU A 83 1.72 8.67 -7.26
CA LEU A 83 2.79 7.74 -6.93
C LEU A 83 4.17 8.44 -6.98
N GLU A 84 4.37 9.37 -7.91
CA GLU A 84 5.58 10.21 -7.98
C GLU A 84 5.69 11.17 -6.78
N GLU A 85 4.56 11.68 -6.30
CA GLU A 85 4.47 12.56 -5.12
C GLU A 85 4.46 11.81 -3.78
N TYR A 86 4.53 10.47 -3.81
CA TYR A 86 4.40 9.65 -2.61
C TYR A 86 5.58 9.87 -1.65
N VAL A 87 5.27 10.22 -0.40
CA VAL A 87 6.24 10.33 0.69
C VAL A 87 5.90 9.30 1.76
N LEU A 88 6.88 8.48 2.14
CA LEU A 88 6.67 7.45 3.15
C LEU A 88 6.45 8.07 4.54
N VAL A 89 5.30 7.78 5.14
CA VAL A 89 4.99 8.14 6.53
C VAL A 89 5.50 7.04 7.45
N HIS A 90 6.73 7.21 7.98
CA HIS A 90 7.29 6.27 8.93
C HIS A 90 6.65 6.42 10.32
N ASP A 91 6.14 5.32 10.86
CA ASP A 91 6.01 5.18 12.31
C ASP A 91 7.39 4.85 12.90
N ARG A 92 7.86 5.64 13.87
CA ARG A 92 9.21 5.53 14.48
C ARG A 92 9.56 4.14 15.04
N VAL A 93 8.56 3.27 15.22
CA VAL A 93 8.72 1.92 15.78
C VAL A 93 9.40 0.95 14.80
N ILE A 94 9.13 1.04 13.50
CA ILE A 94 9.71 0.10 12.50
C ILE A 94 11.15 0.46 12.13
N ALA A 95 11.50 1.75 12.16
CA ALA A 95 12.88 2.20 11.92
C ALA A 95 13.88 1.57 12.90
N LYS A 96 13.45 1.26 14.13
CA LYS A 96 14.29 0.63 15.15
C LYS A 96 14.54 -0.86 14.88
N ALA A 97 13.53 -1.58 14.39
CA ALA A 97 13.67 -3.00 14.03
C ALA A 97 14.60 -3.22 12.83
N ARG A 98 14.60 -2.31 11.85
CA ARG A 98 15.56 -2.37 10.72
C ARG A 98 17.01 -2.17 11.16
N GLN A 99 17.27 -1.28 12.11
CA GLN A 99 18.62 -1.06 12.65
C GLN A 99 19.17 -2.26 13.44
N GLU A 100 18.30 -3.06 14.05
CA GLU A 100 18.70 -4.24 14.83
C GLU A 100 18.98 -5.47 13.95
N VAL A 101 18.29 -5.60 12.80
CA VAL A 101 18.52 -6.69 11.84
C VAL A 101 19.75 -6.44 10.96
N GLU A 102 20.09 -5.19 10.64
CA GLU A 102 21.31 -4.85 9.89
C GLU A 102 22.60 -4.92 10.73
N GLN A 103 22.48 -5.09 12.06
CA GLN A 103 23.62 -5.23 12.99
C GLN A 103 23.90 -6.70 13.40
N GLN A 104 23.23 -7.68 12.78
CA GLN A 104 23.46 -9.12 13.01
C GLN A 104 24.04 -9.82 11.78
#